data_AF-A0A7W1U8K7-F1
#
_entry.id   AF-A0A7W1U8K7-F1
#
_cell.length_a   1.000
_cell.length_b   1.000
_cell.length_c   1.000
_cell.angle_alpha   90.00
_cell.angle_beta   90.00
_cell.angle_gamma   90.00
#
_symmetry.space_group_name_H-M   'P 1'
#
loop_
_entity.id
_entity.type
_entity.pdbx_description
1 polymer ?
#
loop_
_entity_poly.entity_id
_entity_poly.type
_entity_poly.pdbx_seq_one_letter_code
_entity_poly.pdbx_strand_id
1 'polypeptide(L)'
;MIAYKVSKNARILFVGINPHPGSYRRGVHFSNNKMFWYLLNRAGLLQEEESHLKDDLLLKRTYDDNSSIAIGSTLSTWSTVRR
;
A
#
# COMPACT_ATOMS: atom_id res chain seq x y z
N MET A 1 6.81 9.00 3.80
CA MET A 1 7.72 8.08 3.10
C MET A 1 7.07 6.70 3.07
N ILE A 2 7.03 6.06 1.90
CA ILE A 2 6.56 4.66 1.82
C ILE A 2 7.64 3.75 2.39
N ALA A 3 7.25 2.87 3.32
CA ALA A 3 8.06 1.77 3.81
C ALA A 3 7.49 0.44 3.32
N TYR A 4 8.36 -0.55 3.16
CA TYR A 4 7.95 -1.93 2.94
C TYR A 4 7.13 -2.42 4.13
N LYS A 5 5.92 -2.88 3.86
CA LYS A 5 5.10 -3.53 4.89
C LYS A 5 5.05 -5.00 4.63
N VAL A 6 5.84 -5.73 5.40
CA VAL A 6 5.85 -7.18 5.46
C VAL A 6 5.36 -7.59 6.83
N SER A 7 4.33 -8.43 6.85
CA SER A 7 3.84 -9.11 8.04
C SER A 7 4.24 -10.57 7.94
N LYS A 8 4.75 -11.16 9.04
CA LYS A 8 5.08 -12.59 9.09
C LYS A 8 3.87 -13.50 8.82
N ASN A 9 2.66 -12.96 9.00
CA ASN A 9 1.40 -13.66 8.81
C ASN A 9 0.70 -13.26 7.51
N ALA A 10 1.34 -12.45 6.65
CA ALA A 10 0.74 -12.06 5.38
C ALA A 10 0.55 -13.30 4.50
N ARG A 11 -0.67 -13.48 4.00
CA ARG A 11 -1.00 -14.58 3.07
C ARG A 11 -0.69 -14.22 1.62
N ILE A 12 -0.67 -12.93 1.32
CA ILE A 12 -0.47 -12.38 -0.02
C ILE A 12 0.52 -11.21 0.08
N LEU A 13 1.50 -11.19 -0.82
CA LEU A 13 2.44 -10.08 -1.02
C LEU A 13 2.21 -9.47 -2.40
N PHE A 14 1.83 -8.19 -2.45
CA PHE A 14 1.81 -7.42 -3.68
C PHE A 14 3.14 -6.68 -3.86
N VAL A 15 3.81 -6.94 -4.98
CA VAL A 15 5.08 -6.28 -5.32
C VAL A 15 4.85 -5.34 -6.52
N GLY A 16 4.88 -4.04 -6.26
CA GLY A 16 4.87 -3.02 -7.31
C GLY A 16 6.25 -2.88 -7.98
N ILE A 17 6.28 -2.30 -9.18
CA ILE A 17 7.55 -2.01 -9.86
C ILE A 17 8.30 -0.91 -9.08
N ASN A 18 7.79 0.33 -9.15
CA ASN A 18 8.38 1.51 -8.49
C ASN A 18 7.31 2.35 -7.78
N PRO A 19 7.63 2.98 -6.63
CA PRO A 19 6.70 3.88 -5.97
C PRO A 19 6.51 5.15 -6.82
N HIS A 20 5.27 5.42 -7.23
CA HIS A 20 4.91 6.70 -7.85
C HIS A 20 5.13 7.85 -6.85
N PRO A 21 5.62 9.04 -7.28
CA PRO A 21 5.89 10.17 -6.38
C PRO A 21 4.71 10.58 -5.50
N GLY A 22 3.49 10.56 -6.06
CA GLY A 22 2.26 10.84 -5.31
C GLY A 22 2.04 9.84 -4.16
N SER A 23 2.26 8.55 -4.42
CA SER A 23 2.18 7.52 -3.38
C SER A 23 3.30 7.64 -2.36
N TYR A 24 4.52 7.93 -2.81
CA TYR A 24 5.67 8.15 -1.93
C TYR A 24 5.43 9.29 -0.92
N ARG A 25 4.91 10.43 -1.39
CA ARG A 25 4.54 11.57 -0.53
C ARG A 25 3.46 11.20 0.48
N ARG A 26 2.41 10.50 0.05
CA ARG A 26 1.30 10.04 0.91
C ARG A 26 1.71 8.93 1.89
N GLY A 27 2.80 8.21 1.63
CA GLY A 27 3.25 7.10 2.47
C GLY A 27 2.39 5.83 2.36
N VAL A 28 1.58 5.71 1.30
CA VAL A 28 0.67 4.57 1.08
C VAL A 28 0.87 4.04 -0.34
N HIS A 29 1.17 2.75 -0.49
CA HIS A 29 1.31 2.11 -1.79
C HIS A 29 0.01 2.24 -2.61
N PHE A 30 0.14 2.45 -3.92
CA PHE A 30 -0.99 2.58 -4.84
C PHE A 30 -2.02 3.67 -4.50
N SER A 31 -1.69 4.63 -3.62
CA SER A 31 -2.58 5.77 -3.31
C SER A 31 -2.67 6.83 -4.41
N ASN A 32 -1.82 6.77 -5.43
CA ASN A 32 -1.91 7.68 -6.58
C ASN A 32 -3.06 7.31 -7.51
N ASN A 33 -3.29 6.01 -7.70
CA ASN A 33 -4.45 5.47 -8.39
C ASN A 33 -5.08 4.41 -7.49
N LYS A 34 -6.21 4.79 -6.87
CA LYS A 34 -6.88 4.02 -5.81
C LYS A 34 -7.60 2.76 -6.30
N MET A 35 -7.58 2.47 -7.61
CA MET A 35 -8.16 1.26 -8.18
C MET A 35 -7.64 -0.03 -7.53
N PHE A 36 -6.36 -0.08 -7.15
CA PHE A 36 -5.81 -1.21 -6.40
C PHE A 36 -6.61 -1.50 -5.12
N TRP A 37 -6.90 -0.46 -4.35
CA TRP A 37 -7.64 -0.55 -3.09
C TRP A 37 -9.11 -0.92 -3.30
N TYR A 38 -9.74 -0.33 -4.31
CA TYR A 38 -11.12 -0.68 -4.69
C TYR A 38 -11.26 -2.14 -5.13
N LEU A 39 -10.29 -2.65 -5.90
CA LEU A 39 -10.29 -4.04 -6.36
C LEU A 39 -10.10 -5.02 -5.20
N LEU A 40 -9.21 -4.72 -4.25
CA LEU A 40 -9.06 -5.55 -3.05
C LEU A 40 -10.34 -5.62 -2.23
N ASN A 41 -11.02 -4.47 -2.06
CA ASN A 41 -12.27 -4.39 -1.31
C ASN A 41 -13.38 -5.21 -2.00
N ARG A 42 -13.53 -5.05 -3.32
CA ARG A 42 -14.52 -5.80 -4.11
C ARG A 42 -14.22 -7.31 -4.18
N ALA A 43 -12.95 -7.69 -4.08
CA ALA A 43 -12.54 -9.09 -3.99
C ALA A 43 -12.75 -9.70 -2.60
N GLY A 44 -13.20 -8.92 -1.60
CA GLY A 44 -13.38 -9.38 -0.22
C GLY A 44 -12.07 -9.55 0.56
N LEU A 45 -10.95 -9.06 0.02
CA LEU A 45 -9.65 -9.05 0.70
C LEU A 45 -9.49 -7.84 1.64
N LEU A 46 -10.36 -6.86 1.48
CA LEU A 46 -10.59 -5.75 2.39
C LEU A 46 -12.09 -5.64 2.67
N GLN A 47 -12.45 -5.21 3.87
CA GLN A 47 -13.83 -5.00 4.30
C GLN A 47 -13.97 -3.56 4.80
N GLU A 48 -13.84 -2.62 3.89
CA GLU A 48 -13.91 -1.19 4.16
C GLU A 48 -15.05 -0.55 3.38
N GLU A 49 -15.56 0.56 3.87
CA GLU A 49 -16.52 1.38 3.13
C GLU A 49 -15.79 2.06 1.95
N GLU A 50 -16.36 2.03 0.74
CA GLU A 50 -15.64 2.49 -0.47
C GLU A 50 -15.26 3.98 -0.37
N SER A 51 -16.04 4.80 0.35
CA SER A 51 -15.69 6.21 0.57
C SER A 51 -14.44 6.40 1.42
N HIS A 52 -14.16 5.52 2.40
CA HIS A 52 -12.93 5.55 3.18
C HIS A 52 -11.69 5.37 2.30
N LEU A 53 -11.78 4.52 1.28
CA LEU A 53 -10.68 4.28 0.34
C LEU A 53 -10.43 5.49 -0.58
N LYS A 54 -11.43 6.37 -0.73
CA LYS A 54 -11.30 7.62 -1.50
C LYS A 54 -10.60 8.74 -0.71
N ASP A 55 -10.64 8.72 0.61
CA ASP A 55 -9.96 9.71 1.45
C ASP A 55 -8.51 9.29 1.74
N ASP A 56 -7.55 10.21 1.60
CA ASP A 56 -6.12 9.88 1.76
C ASP A 56 -5.76 9.55 3.22
N LEU A 57 -6.40 10.17 4.21
CA LEU A 57 -6.13 9.95 5.62
C LEU A 57 -6.76 8.63 6.10
N LEU A 58 -8.01 8.37 5.71
CA LEU A 58 -8.70 7.11 6.03
C LEU A 58 -8.03 5.93 5.33
N LEU A 59 -7.69 6.06 4.04
CA LEU A 59 -6.94 5.02 3.33
C LEU A 59 -5.60 4.71 3.99
N LYS A 60 -4.93 5.74 4.53
CA LYS A 60 -3.68 5.54 5.27
C LYS A 60 -3.90 4.74 6.55
N ARG A 61 -4.98 4.96 7.28
CA ARG A 61 -5.32 4.17 8.48
C ARG A 61 -5.57 2.71 8.11
N THR A 62 -6.41 2.44 7.10
CA THR A 62 -6.62 1.09 6.57
C THR A 62 -5.31 0.41 6.16
N TYR A 63 -4.41 1.15 5.50
CA TYR A 63 -3.07 0.65 5.14
C TYR A 63 -2.16 0.40 6.35
N ASP A 64 -2.37 1.14 7.43
CA ASP A 64 -1.62 1.03 8.68
C ASP A 64 -2.09 -0.14 9.55
N ASP A 65 -3.38 -0.44 9.54
CA ASP A 65 -3.99 -1.45 10.40
C ASP A 65 -4.04 -2.86 9.77
N ASN A 66 -4.02 -2.96 8.43
CA ASN A 66 -4.18 -4.26 7.76
C ASN A 66 -2.86 -5.06 7.74
N SER A 67 -2.77 -6.07 8.60
CA SER A 67 -1.63 -6.99 8.72
C SER A 67 -1.71 -8.25 7.85
N SER A 68 -2.85 -8.48 7.16
CA SER A 68 -3.10 -9.69 6.37
C SER A 68 -2.51 -9.62 4.95
N ILE A 69 -2.27 -8.40 4.47
CA ILE A 69 -1.71 -8.10 3.15
C ILE A 69 -0.36 -7.41 3.33
N ALA A 70 0.67 -7.96 2.69
CA ALA A 70 1.97 -7.30 2.60
C ALA A 70 2.08 -6.54 1.27
N ILE A 71 2.72 -5.37 1.29
CA ILE A 71 2.96 -4.57 0.09
C ILE A 71 4.40 -4.05 0.05
N GLY A 72 5.06 -4.26 -1.09
CA GLY A 72 6.41 -3.78 -1.37
C GLY A 72 6.59 -3.26 -2.79
N SER A 73 7.79 -2.80 -3.11
CA SER A 73 8.21 -2.41 -4.46
C SER A 73 9.59 -2.97 -4.84
N THR A 74 9.85 -3.24 -6.12
CA THR A 74 11.12 -3.83 -6.56
C THR A 74 12.31 -2.87 -6.46
N LEU A 75 12.08 -1.58 -6.63
CA LEU A 75 13.09 -0.56 -6.39
C LEU A 75 12.94 -0.02 -4.97
N SER A 76 13.71 -0.61 -4.05
CA SER A 76 14.12 0.13 -2.88
C SER A 76 14.81 1.39 -3.40
N THR A 77 14.46 2.53 -2.83
CA THR A 77 15.13 3.79 -3.14
C THR A 77 16.64 3.55 -3.23
N TRP A 78 17.24 3.94 -4.35
CA TRP A 78 18.69 3.89 -4.65
C TRP A 78 19.59 4.58 -3.58
N SER A 79 19.04 4.97 -2.44
CA SER A 79 19.70 5.51 -1.27
C SER A 79 20.12 4.47 -0.21
N THR A 80 19.72 3.19 -0.32
CA THR A 80 20.07 2.16 0.69
C THR A 80 21.20 1.22 0.26
N VAL A 81 21.64 1.25 -1.01
CA VAL A 81 22.81 0.46 -1.49
C VAL A 81 24.09 1.34 -1.63
N ARG A 82 24.01 2.60 -1.21
CA ARG A 82 25.19 3.47 -1.03
C ARG A 82 25.13 4.15 0.33
N ARG A 83 25.42 3.40 1.38
CA ARG A 83 25.99 3.88 2.65
C ARG A 83 26.54 2.69 3.42
#